data_AF-A0A968MQZ8-F1
#
_entry.id   AF-A0A968MQZ8-F1
#
_cell.length_a   1.000
_cell.length_b   1.000
_cell.length_c   1.000
_cell.angle_alpha   90.00
_cell.angle_beta   90.00
_cell.angle_gamma   90.00
#
_symmetry.space_group_name_H-M   'P 1'
#
loop_
_entity.id
_entity.type
_entity.pdbx_description
1 polymer ?
#
loop_
_entity_poly.entity_id
_entity_poly.type
_entity_poly.pdbx_seq_one_letter_code
_entity_poly.pdbx_strand_id
1 'polypeptide(L)'
;MSDYFKYLTQSLEDKTSGFYLTVGGHAHVPPGKEYPPDGHPSGYNFNWNKGRILQEYQINYITEGEGIMETAEGEFLIKEGSVILIRPNMWHRYKPLKERGWMEHYVGFKGEFAARIIDNFDIFVGTSVIQIGFQEK
;
A
#
# COMPACT_ATOMS: atom_id res chain seq x y z
N MET A 1 6.69 11.80 -13.56
CA MET A 1 6.11 12.61 -12.46
C MET A 1 7.15 12.69 -11.35
N SER A 2 7.19 13.77 -10.58
CA SER A 2 8.02 13.82 -9.37
C SER A 2 7.39 12.99 -8.25
N ASP A 3 8.22 12.35 -7.43
CA ASP A 3 7.74 11.64 -6.24
C ASP A 3 7.00 12.59 -5.30
N TYR A 4 5.92 12.10 -4.70
CA TYR A 4 5.19 12.85 -3.69
C TYR A 4 4.45 11.92 -2.74
N PHE A 5 4.25 12.39 -1.52
CA PHE A 5 3.35 11.76 -0.57
C PHE A 5 2.66 12.85 0.24
N LYS A 6 1.37 12.70 0.45
CA LYS A 6 0.55 13.63 1.21
C LYS A 6 -0.22 12.89 2.28
N TYR A 7 0.17 13.13 3.52
CA TYR A 7 -0.59 12.71 4.69
C TYR A 7 -1.64 13.77 4.98
N LEU A 8 -2.89 13.33 5.08
CA LEU A 8 -4.02 14.23 5.28
C LEU A 8 -4.31 14.33 6.78
N THR A 9 -4.64 15.52 7.24
CA THR A 9 -5.23 15.72 8.56
C THR A 9 -6.73 15.63 8.41
N GLN A 10 -7.37 14.72 9.13
CA GLN A 10 -8.83 14.55 9.06
C GLN A 10 -9.52 15.41 10.10
N SER A 11 -10.47 16.22 9.65
CA SER A 11 -11.44 16.91 10.50
C SER A 11 -12.43 15.92 11.14
N LEU A 12 -13.26 16.41 12.06
CA LEU A 12 -14.34 15.58 12.60
C LEU A 12 -15.40 15.30 11.52
N GLU A 13 -15.67 16.30 10.68
CA GLU A 13 -16.58 16.23 9.54
C GLU A 13 -16.15 15.14 8.56
N ASP A 14 -14.85 15.05 8.22
CA ASP A 14 -14.30 13.97 7.39
C ASP A 14 -14.56 12.59 7.99
N LYS A 15 -14.51 12.46 9.32
CA LYS A 15 -14.78 11.18 9.99
C LYS A 15 -16.26 10.82 9.97
N THR A 16 -17.14 11.82 10.02
CA THR A 16 -18.59 11.61 9.98
C THR A 16 -19.12 11.23 8.60
N SER A 17 -18.36 11.47 7.51
CA SER A 17 -18.74 11.05 6.16
C SER A 17 -18.83 9.53 6.00
N GLY A 18 -18.22 8.76 6.91
CA GLY A 18 -18.12 7.30 6.84
C GLY A 18 -17.04 6.79 5.88
N PHE A 19 -16.35 7.67 5.15
CA PHE A 19 -15.19 7.32 4.32
C PHE A 19 -14.25 8.52 4.14
N TYR A 20 -12.97 8.35 4.46
CA TYR A 20 -11.98 9.42 4.32
C TYR A 20 -10.58 8.90 4.00
N LEU A 21 -9.81 9.71 3.29
CA LEU A 21 -8.43 9.42 2.93
C LEU A 21 -7.48 9.80 4.07
N THR A 22 -6.47 8.96 4.29
CA THR A 22 -5.42 9.18 5.28
C THR A 22 -4.08 9.54 4.63
N VAL A 23 -3.79 8.94 3.48
CA VAL A 23 -2.59 9.21 2.71
C VAL A 23 -2.85 8.99 1.22
N GLY A 24 -2.17 9.76 0.38
CA GLY A 24 -2.04 9.48 -1.04
C GLY A 24 -0.64 9.82 -1.52
N GLY A 25 -0.07 9.00 -2.40
CA GLY A 25 1.28 9.22 -2.87
C GLY A 25 1.66 8.39 -4.07
N HIS A 26 2.82 8.73 -4.61
CA HIS A 26 3.52 8.01 -5.64
C HIS A 26 5.02 8.10 -5.34
N ALA A 27 5.72 6.98 -5.45
CA ALA A 27 7.16 6.93 -5.28
C ALA A 27 7.80 6.04 -6.35
N HIS A 28 8.86 6.55 -6.96
CA HIS A 28 9.80 5.77 -7.73
C HIS A 28 10.99 5.41 -6.83
N VAL A 29 11.24 4.12 -6.68
CA VAL A 29 12.36 3.57 -5.90
C VAL A 29 13.34 2.91 -6.87
N PRO A 30 14.45 3.58 -7.24
CA PRO A 30 15.44 3.00 -8.14
C PRO A 30 16.13 1.75 -7.58
N PRO A 31 16.71 0.89 -8.45
CA PRO A 31 17.60 -0.17 -8.02
C PRO A 31 18.70 0.32 -7.05
N GLY A 32 18.96 -0.48 -6.02
CA GLY A 32 19.99 -0.27 -5.03
C GLY A 32 19.61 0.67 -3.88
N LYS A 33 18.44 1.31 -3.94
CA LYS A 33 17.95 2.20 -2.87
C LYS A 33 17.36 1.44 -1.70
N GLU A 34 17.50 2.01 -0.51
CA GLU A 34 16.87 1.50 0.71
C GLU A 34 15.37 1.78 0.70
N TYR A 35 14.61 0.92 1.37
CA TYR A 35 13.15 1.00 1.45
C TYR A 35 12.67 0.77 2.90
N PRO A 36 11.66 1.51 3.39
CA PRO A 36 10.97 2.61 2.71
C PRO A 36 11.84 3.88 2.60
N PRO A 37 11.54 4.81 1.67
CA PRO A 37 12.21 6.10 1.59
C PRO A 37 12.09 6.92 2.89
N ASP A 38 13.09 7.76 3.15
CA ASP A 38 13.04 8.70 4.27
C ASP A 38 11.96 9.77 4.09
N GLY A 39 11.49 10.35 5.20
CA GLY A 39 10.53 11.47 5.20
C GLY A 39 9.08 11.08 5.48
N HIS A 40 8.79 9.79 5.70
CA HIS A 40 7.48 9.36 6.19
C HIS A 40 7.30 9.63 7.70
N PRO A 41 6.09 10.01 8.16
CA PRO A 41 5.77 10.09 9.58
C PRO A 41 6.02 8.74 10.27
N SER A 42 6.30 8.79 11.58
CA SER A 42 6.74 7.62 12.36
C SER A 42 5.81 6.41 12.29
N GLY A 43 4.49 6.61 12.12
CA GLY A 43 3.52 5.52 11.97
C GLY A 43 3.54 4.82 10.61
N TYR A 44 4.10 5.44 9.58
CA TYR A 44 4.19 4.91 8.22
C TYR A 44 5.59 4.43 7.87
N ASN A 45 6.63 4.94 8.54
CA ASN A 45 7.96 4.36 8.42
C ASN A 45 8.00 3.00 9.14
N PHE A 46 8.77 2.04 8.62
CA PHE A 46 9.00 0.77 9.30
C PHE A 46 10.38 0.22 9.00
N ASN A 47 10.86 -0.61 9.92
CA ASN A 47 12.08 -1.39 9.72
C ASN A 47 11.71 -2.75 9.13
N TRP A 48 12.38 -3.17 8.05
CA TRP A 48 12.13 -4.47 7.43
C TRP A 48 12.08 -5.62 8.45
N ASN A 49 12.99 -5.67 9.42
CA ASN A 49 13.08 -6.74 10.41
C ASN A 49 11.90 -6.76 11.40
N LYS A 50 11.14 -5.67 11.52
CA LYS A 50 9.99 -5.57 12.44
C LYS A 50 8.64 -5.58 11.71
N GLY A 51 8.58 -5.11 10.47
CA GLY A 51 7.32 -4.82 9.79
C GLY A 51 6.52 -3.74 10.53
N ARG A 52 5.22 -3.65 10.24
CA ARG A 52 4.29 -2.74 10.93
C ARG A 52 2.86 -3.28 10.92
N ILE A 53 2.02 -2.67 11.75
CA ILE A 53 0.56 -2.82 11.74
C ILE A 53 -0.04 -1.43 11.54
N LEU A 54 -0.97 -1.31 10.60
CA LEU A 54 -1.70 -0.06 10.36
C LEU A 54 -3.16 -0.22 10.77
N GLN A 55 -3.78 0.86 11.24
CA GLN A 55 -5.21 0.90 11.59
C GLN A 55 -6.06 1.47 10.45
N GLU A 56 -5.67 1.21 9.22
CA GLU A 56 -6.31 1.71 7.99
C GLU A 56 -6.21 0.67 6.88
N TYR A 57 -7.02 0.86 5.84
CA TYR A 57 -6.81 0.17 4.58
C TYR A 57 -5.76 0.90 3.78
N GLN A 58 -4.91 0.16 3.07
CA GLN A 58 -4.11 0.73 1.98
C GLN A 58 -4.25 -0.11 0.72
N ILE A 59 -4.33 0.57 -0.41
CA ILE A 59 -4.18 -0.01 -1.74
C ILE A 59 -2.89 0.57 -2.31
N ASN A 60 -1.98 -0.30 -2.74
CA ASN A 60 -0.76 0.10 -3.42
C ASN A 60 -0.66 -0.63 -4.77
N TYR A 61 -0.65 0.13 -5.85
CA TYR A 61 -0.54 -0.36 -7.21
C TYR A 61 0.89 -0.20 -7.72
N ILE A 62 1.49 -1.32 -8.13
CA ILE A 62 2.87 -1.38 -8.62
C ILE A 62 2.84 -1.39 -10.14
N THR A 63 3.28 -0.30 -10.74
CA THR A 63 3.25 -0.08 -12.20
C THR A 63 4.54 -0.51 -12.89
N GLU A 64 5.65 -0.63 -12.17
CA GLU A 64 6.94 -1.08 -12.71
C GLU A 64 7.72 -1.82 -11.63
N GLY A 65 8.54 -2.79 -12.03
CA GLY A 65 9.48 -3.49 -11.15
C GLY A 65 8.90 -4.74 -10.47
N GLU A 66 9.63 -5.20 -9.46
CA GLU A 66 9.36 -6.45 -8.76
C GLU A 66 9.69 -6.28 -7.27
N GLY A 67 9.02 -7.04 -6.41
CA GLY A 67 9.20 -6.93 -4.98
C GLY A 67 8.66 -8.13 -4.22
N ILE A 68 8.68 -8.01 -2.91
CA ILE A 68 8.12 -9.00 -1.99
C ILE A 68 7.24 -8.29 -0.97
N MET A 69 6.14 -8.95 -0.60
CA MET A 69 5.35 -8.64 0.57
C MET A 69 5.39 -9.84 1.50
N GLU A 70 5.49 -9.59 2.80
CA GLU A 70 5.24 -10.60 3.82
C GLU A 70 4.10 -10.16 4.72
N THR A 71 3.25 -11.12 5.06
CA THR A 71 2.23 -11.01 6.11
C THR A 71 2.38 -12.19 7.06
N ALA A 72 1.51 -12.28 8.08
CA ALA A 72 1.45 -13.46 8.92
C ALA A 72 1.05 -14.74 8.16
N GLU A 73 0.48 -14.62 6.95
CA GLU A 73 0.04 -15.74 6.12
C GLU A 73 1.17 -16.28 5.21
N GLY A 74 2.25 -15.52 5.01
CA GLY A 74 3.39 -15.93 4.20
C GLY A 74 4.02 -14.79 3.41
N GLU A 75 4.89 -15.18 2.48
CA GLU A 75 5.55 -14.30 1.53
C GLU A 75 4.84 -14.34 0.17
N PHE A 76 4.70 -13.19 -0.47
CA PHE A 76 4.04 -12.99 -1.74
C PHE A 76 4.96 -12.24 -2.69
N LEU A 77 5.10 -12.75 -3.91
CA LEU A 77 5.81 -12.06 -4.97
C LEU A 77 4.96 -10.93 -5.53
N ILE A 78 5.58 -9.78 -5.69
CA ILE A 78 5.01 -8.60 -6.33
C ILE A 78 5.71 -8.44 -7.67
N LYS A 79 4.92 -8.26 -8.71
CA LYS A 79 5.39 -7.90 -10.05
C LYS A 79 4.64 -6.68 -10.56
N GLU A 80 5.12 -6.11 -11.63
CA GLU A 80 4.40 -5.14 -12.44
C GLU A 80 2.92 -5.54 -12.65
N GLY A 81 2.02 -4.59 -12.42
CA GLY A 81 0.56 -4.80 -12.47
C GLY A 81 -0.03 -5.43 -11.20
N SER A 82 0.74 -5.57 -10.11
CA SER A 82 0.22 -6.05 -8.83
C SER A 82 -0.48 -4.94 -8.06
N VAL A 83 -1.59 -5.29 -7.41
CA VAL A 83 -2.20 -4.50 -6.34
C VAL A 83 -1.93 -5.18 -5.01
N ILE A 84 -1.36 -4.42 -4.07
CA ILE A 84 -1.22 -4.80 -2.67
C ILE A 84 -2.39 -4.22 -1.89
N LEU A 85 -3.13 -5.08 -1.20
CA LEU A 85 -4.16 -4.70 -0.25
C LEU A 85 -3.68 -4.95 1.19
N ILE A 86 -3.59 -3.87 1.96
CA ILE A 86 -3.34 -3.90 3.39
C ILE A 86 -4.67 -3.66 4.11
N ARG A 87 -5.04 -4.58 4.99
CA ARG A 87 -6.23 -4.47 5.83
C ARG A 87 -5.87 -3.88 7.21
N PRO A 88 -6.81 -3.19 7.88
CA PRO A 88 -6.60 -2.74 9.25
C PRO A 88 -6.18 -3.89 10.16
N ASN A 89 -5.24 -3.62 11.05
CA ASN A 89 -4.70 -4.54 12.06
C ASN A 89 -3.91 -5.73 11.49
N MET A 90 -3.61 -5.75 10.19
CA MET A 90 -2.76 -6.75 9.57
C MET A 90 -1.29 -6.40 9.73
N TRP A 91 -0.50 -7.33 10.31
CA TRP A 91 0.96 -7.21 10.24
C TRP A 91 1.43 -7.41 8.80
N HIS A 92 2.30 -6.51 8.34
CA HIS A 92 2.87 -6.58 7.01
C HIS A 92 4.24 -5.90 6.93
N ARG A 93 4.98 -6.28 5.89
CA ARG A 93 6.13 -5.56 5.34
C ARG A 93 6.19 -5.81 3.84
N TYR A 94 6.69 -4.84 3.08
CA TYR A 94 6.92 -5.01 1.66
C TYR A 94 8.08 -4.14 1.19
N LYS A 95 8.76 -4.53 0.12
CA LYS A 95 9.84 -3.75 -0.50
C LYS A 95 10.06 -4.19 -1.94
N PRO A 96 10.62 -3.32 -2.80
CA PRO A 96 11.13 -3.77 -4.09
C PRO A 96 12.31 -4.72 -3.91
N LEU A 97 12.53 -5.58 -4.90
CA LEU A 97 13.80 -6.28 -5.05
C LEU A 97 14.90 -5.26 -5.30
N LYS A 98 16.03 -5.41 -4.61
CA LYS A 98 17.09 -4.39 -4.58
C LYS A 98 17.63 -4.09 -5.97
N GLU A 99 17.73 -5.10 -6.82
CA GLU A 99 18.25 -5.01 -8.19
C GLU A 99 17.23 -4.47 -9.20
N ARG A 100 15.93 -4.46 -8.85
CA ARG A 100 14.84 -4.03 -9.76
C ARG A 100 14.30 -2.66 -9.42
N GLY A 101 14.20 -2.32 -8.14
CA GLY A 101 13.41 -1.16 -7.73
C GLY A 101 11.92 -1.36 -8.04
N TRP A 102 11.13 -0.29 -7.90
CA TRP A 102 9.75 -0.26 -8.39
C TRP A 102 9.19 1.16 -8.55
N MET A 103 8.04 1.23 -9.20
CA MET A 103 7.16 2.40 -9.16
C MET A 103 5.86 2.02 -8.47
N GLU A 104 5.49 2.80 -7.44
CA GLU A 104 4.34 2.52 -6.59
C GLU A 104 3.39 3.72 -6.52
N HIS A 105 2.09 3.43 -6.54
CA HIS A 105 1.01 4.40 -6.36
C HIS A 105 0.10 3.93 -5.25
N TYR A 106 -0.07 4.72 -4.21
CA TYR A 106 -0.79 4.25 -3.03
C TYR A 106 -1.79 5.26 -2.48
N VAL A 107 -2.85 4.70 -1.90
CA VAL A 107 -3.86 5.42 -1.16
C VAL A 107 -4.17 4.67 0.13
N GLY A 108 -4.19 5.39 1.24
CA GLY A 108 -4.69 4.93 2.52
C GLY A 108 -6.04 5.56 2.82
N PHE A 109 -6.94 4.80 3.43
CA PHE A 109 -8.27 5.26 3.76
C PHE A 109 -8.88 4.50 4.94
N LYS A 110 -9.87 5.15 5.57
CA LYS A 110 -10.61 4.67 6.72
C LYS A 110 -12.07 5.08 6.62
N GLY A 111 -12.86 4.63 7.58
CA GLY A 111 -14.27 4.97 7.74
C GLY A 111 -15.14 3.72 7.83
N GLU A 112 -16.37 3.91 8.28
CA GLU A 112 -17.37 2.84 8.44
C GLU A 112 -17.64 2.10 7.12
N PHE A 113 -17.60 2.81 5.99
CA PHE A 113 -17.88 2.23 4.68
C PHE A 113 -16.65 1.61 4.02
N ALA A 114 -15.43 1.79 4.57
CA ALA A 114 -14.20 1.29 3.96
C ALA A 114 -14.20 -0.24 3.79
N ALA A 115 -14.62 -0.97 4.83
CA ALA A 115 -14.75 -2.43 4.76
C ALA A 115 -15.77 -2.85 3.69
N ARG A 116 -16.96 -2.23 3.71
CA ARG A 116 -18.03 -2.50 2.72
C ARG A 116 -17.57 -2.26 1.29
N ILE A 117 -16.77 -1.23 1.04
CA ILE A 117 -16.21 -0.96 -0.29
C ILE A 117 -15.29 -2.11 -0.70
N ILE A 118 -14.33 -2.49 0.16
CA ILE A 118 -13.40 -3.59 -0.12
C ILE A 118 -14.13 -4.91 -0.35
N ASP A 119 -15.10 -5.25 0.51
CA ASP A 119 -15.83 -6.51 0.45
C ASP A 119 -16.73 -6.64 -0.80
N ASN A 120 -17.08 -5.53 -1.46
CA ASN A 120 -17.85 -5.53 -2.71
C ASN A 120 -17.00 -5.76 -3.97
N PHE A 121 -15.68 -5.79 -3.86
CA PHE A 121 -14.79 -6.07 -4.98
C PHE A 121 -14.25 -7.49 -4.89
N ASP A 122 -14.71 -8.36 -5.78
CA ASP A 122 -14.27 -9.77 -5.83
C ASP A 122 -12.74 -9.92 -5.95
N ILE A 123 -12.07 -8.96 -6.58
CA ILE A 123 -10.61 -8.96 -6.73
C ILE A 123 -9.87 -8.86 -5.39
N PHE A 124 -10.53 -8.35 -4.34
CA PHE A 124 -9.96 -8.21 -2.99
C PHE A 124 -10.29 -9.41 -2.08
N VAL A 125 -10.93 -10.45 -2.61
CA VAL A 125 -11.18 -11.69 -1.89
C VAL A 125 -9.91 -12.54 -1.88
N GLY A 126 -9.48 -12.95 -0.69
CA GLY A 126 -8.30 -13.79 -0.50
C GLY A 126 -7.03 -12.99 -0.25
N THR A 127 -6.02 -13.19 -1.10
CA THR A 127 -4.62 -12.79 -0.84
C THR A 127 -4.41 -11.28 -0.81
N SER A 128 -3.39 -10.83 -0.08
CA SER A 128 -3.00 -9.42 -0.03
C SER A 128 -2.31 -8.91 -1.30
N VAL A 129 -1.78 -9.79 -2.15
CA VAL A 129 -1.22 -9.41 -3.45
C VAL A 129 -2.10 -9.98 -4.55
N ILE A 130 -2.58 -9.09 -5.43
CA ILE A 130 -3.56 -9.39 -6.47
C ILE A 130 -2.95 -9.02 -7.81
N GLN A 131 -2.99 -9.95 -8.75
CA GLN A 131 -2.43 -9.77 -10.08
C GLN A 131 -3.52 -9.31 -11.03
N ILE A 132 -3.67 -7.99 -11.20
CA ILE A 132 -4.65 -7.43 -12.14
C ILE A 132 -4.08 -7.28 -13.56
N GLY A 133 -2.76 -7.11 -13.67
CA GLY A 133 -2.07 -6.81 -14.93
C GLY A 133 -2.41 -5.42 -15.48
N PHE A 134 -1.71 -4.99 -16.53
CA PHE A 134 -2.17 -3.87 -17.35
C PHE A 134 -3.31 -4.33 -18.24
N GLN A 135 -4.56 -4.20 -17.76
CA GLN A 135 -5.72 -4.38 -18.63
C GLN A 135 -5.88 -3.15 -19.53
N GLU A 136 -4.98 -2.98 -20.50
CA GLU A 136 -5.31 -2.18 -21.69
C GLU A 136 -6.30 -3.02 -22.52
N LYS A 137 -7.53 -2.52 -22.66
CA LYS A 137 -8.45 -2.95 -23.72
C LYS A 137 -8.33 -1.99 -24.89
#